data_AF-A0A7V6UX82-F1
#
_entry.id   AF-A0A7V6UX82-F1
#
_cell.length_a   1.000
_cell.length_b   1.000
_cell.length_c   1.000
_cell.angle_alpha   90.00
_cell.angle_beta   90.00
_cell.angle_gamma   90.00
#
_symmetry.space_group_name_H-M   'P 1'
#
loop_
_entity.id
_entity.type
_entity.pdbx_description
1 polymer ?
#
loop_
_entity_poly.entity_id
_entity_poly.type
_entity_poly.pdbx_seq_one_letter_code
_entity_poly.pdbx_strand_id
1 'polypeptide(L)'
;MTQKNKRSISFFLVILLMITSMIMPFAGMGRKVFASEAESTYTISSGTLTVHVDPSFPRVIEYNCNGKIMYGQEDTLSVVKINDTEYTPDVTSIKQEDSVLYTLLFEEIDVVIIVEFKVNANILEMKIKDIQENGSTKVFSLEFPNHNLVSVRSTQPGAGMAYNKNYISGDVFSTVNDKAIDSAPVRSGYTIIYTNELAATIETSLGGYYNRIQTVQKDGYKRTGIWSDYYQYRGTNADQTIMELPWTRVTVVEDQNGDGQIDWQDGAIAFRSIMDELPGQSRELAKKSTTVNIICNYWGRMPWTWEMSLDYLKRQALATDMFPQILLAKSAHNGIDGDPSYGDANPLLGGNEKYRWFQAECLKWNIYPGTHTSQNEAYPESKFWEGTPLTNVIAWDQIDREGFRINQLEYWNNDLLGKRYDLNAIEWPDNQFLYIDVDIACNGTENAQKFMVFKTISKLKEHNWTFFTEFETPTAVIEIPFPGVPYRGIQDIGSKYITWSHSFSYAGNSNIRRFI
;
A
#
# COMPACT_ATOMS: atom_id res chain seq x y z
N MET A 1 -41.76 -20.83 -15.11
CA MET A 1 -41.85 -20.17 -16.44
C MET A 1 -40.82 -19.06 -16.45
N THR A 2 -40.12 -18.90 -17.59
CA THR A 2 -39.21 -17.82 -18.03
C THR A 2 -37.84 -17.59 -17.36
N GLN A 3 -36.83 -18.27 -17.94
CA GLN A 3 -35.69 -17.70 -18.70
C GLN A 3 -35.05 -16.38 -18.20
N LYS A 4 -33.80 -16.45 -17.74
CA LYS A 4 -32.64 -15.65 -18.22
C LYS A 4 -31.37 -16.09 -17.47
N ASN A 5 -30.35 -16.51 -18.24
CA ASN A 5 -28.89 -16.45 -17.97
C ASN A 5 -28.16 -17.64 -18.61
N LYS A 6 -27.86 -17.50 -19.90
CA LYS A 6 -26.76 -18.21 -20.57
C LYS A 6 -26.02 -17.19 -21.42
N ARG A 7 -24.88 -16.72 -20.91
CA ARG A 7 -23.74 -16.15 -21.65
C ARG A 7 -22.63 -15.85 -20.64
N SER A 8 -21.65 -16.75 -20.55
CA SER A 8 -20.23 -16.50 -20.19
C SER A 8 -19.46 -17.81 -19.94
N ILE A 9 -19.60 -18.81 -20.80
CA ILE A 9 -18.82 -20.07 -20.74
C ILE A 9 -18.20 -20.37 -22.13
N SER A 10 -17.55 -19.40 -22.77
CA SER A 10 -16.91 -19.65 -24.07
C SER A 10 -15.59 -18.93 -24.31
N PHE A 11 -14.86 -18.54 -23.26
CA PHE A 11 -13.47 -18.08 -23.41
C PHE A 11 -12.43 -18.96 -22.71
N PHE A 12 -12.86 -19.84 -21.79
CA PHE A 12 -11.96 -20.63 -20.93
C PHE A 12 -11.52 -21.98 -21.52
N LEU A 13 -12.09 -22.44 -22.65
CA LEU A 13 -11.75 -23.76 -23.22
C LEU A 13 -10.72 -23.70 -24.37
N VAL A 14 -10.29 -22.51 -24.80
CA VAL A 14 -9.44 -22.35 -25.99
C VAL A 14 -7.95 -22.47 -25.67
N ILE A 15 -7.52 -22.16 -24.45
CA ILE A 15 -6.09 -22.19 -24.09
C ILE A 15 -5.62 -23.60 -23.68
N LEU A 16 -6.50 -24.42 -23.09
CA LEU A 16 -6.15 -25.79 -22.67
C LEU A 16 -6.15 -26.81 -23.83
N LEU A 17 -6.85 -26.53 -24.94
CA LEU A 17 -6.94 -27.44 -26.09
C LEU A 17 -5.84 -27.27 -27.15
N MET A 18 -5.02 -26.22 -27.08
CA MET A 18 -3.91 -26.05 -28.04
C MET A 18 -2.67 -26.93 -27.71
N ILE A 19 -2.65 -27.61 -26.57
CA ILE A 19 -1.50 -28.44 -26.14
C ILE A 19 -1.67 -29.94 -26.49
N THR A 20 -2.83 -30.41 -26.95
CA THR A 20 -3.09 -31.86 -27.12
C THR A 20 -3.42 -32.37 -28.53
N SER A 21 -3.35 -31.54 -29.58
CA SER A 21 -3.59 -32.00 -30.96
C SER A 21 -2.38 -31.86 -31.89
N MET A 22 -1.32 -32.63 -31.64
CA MET A 22 -0.37 -33.00 -32.70
C MET A 22 0.37 -34.30 -32.35
N ILE A 23 -0.36 -35.42 -32.35
CA ILE A 23 0.23 -36.74 -32.49
C ILE A 23 -0.52 -37.45 -33.63
N MET A 24 0.06 -37.40 -34.83
CA MET A 24 -0.17 -38.39 -35.87
C MET A 24 1.17 -39.07 -36.21
N PRO A 25 1.18 -40.38 -36.51
CA PRO A 25 2.39 -41.14 -36.71
C PRO A 25 2.93 -40.91 -38.13
N PHE A 26 4.15 -40.38 -38.24
CA PHE A 26 4.89 -40.39 -39.50
C PHE A 26 6.14 -41.25 -39.35
N ALA A 27 6.14 -42.38 -40.05
CA ALA A 27 7.31 -43.20 -40.28
C ALA A 27 8.26 -42.49 -41.26
N GLY A 28 9.54 -42.41 -40.87
CA GLY A 28 10.73 -42.38 -41.75
C GLY A 28 10.87 -41.25 -42.80
N MET A 29 11.72 -40.27 -42.52
CA MET A 29 12.99 -40.03 -43.25
C MET A 29 13.72 -38.85 -42.58
N GLY A 30 15.01 -39.00 -42.29
CA GLY A 30 15.77 -38.03 -41.50
C GLY A 30 15.88 -36.64 -42.14
N ARG A 31 15.60 -35.62 -41.32
CA ARG A 31 16.12 -34.25 -41.51
C ARG A 31 16.53 -33.75 -40.13
N LYS A 32 17.83 -33.51 -39.92
CA LYS A 32 18.33 -32.84 -38.71
C LYS A 32 17.69 -31.47 -38.65
N VAL A 33 16.70 -31.29 -37.76
CA VAL A 33 16.23 -29.97 -37.37
C VAL A 33 17.25 -29.46 -36.37
N PHE A 34 17.98 -28.41 -36.77
CA PHE A 34 18.82 -27.66 -35.86
C PHE A 34 17.90 -27.02 -34.82
N ALA A 35 18.19 -27.25 -33.53
CA ALA A 35 17.56 -26.52 -32.45
C ALA A 35 17.78 -25.02 -32.71
N SER A 36 16.70 -24.24 -32.79
CA SER A 36 16.82 -22.79 -32.77
C SER A 36 17.43 -22.40 -31.43
N GLU A 37 18.52 -21.63 -31.48
CA GLU A 37 19.12 -21.01 -30.31
C GLU A 37 18.02 -20.22 -29.59
N ALA A 38 17.72 -20.57 -28.34
CA ALA A 38 16.73 -19.83 -27.57
C ALA A 38 17.17 -18.36 -27.50
N GLU A 39 16.26 -17.42 -27.76
CA GLU A 39 16.58 -15.99 -27.61
C GLU A 39 17.15 -15.76 -26.20
N SER A 40 18.32 -15.14 -26.11
CA SER A 40 18.96 -14.85 -24.82
C SER A 40 18.27 -13.71 -24.07
N THR A 41 17.47 -12.91 -24.77
CA THR A 41 16.74 -11.75 -24.25
C THR A 41 15.43 -11.53 -25.02
N TYR A 42 14.36 -11.18 -24.31
CA TYR A 42 13.14 -10.63 -24.90
C TYR A 42 13.15 -9.11 -24.82
N THR A 43 12.53 -8.47 -25.80
CA THR A 43 12.40 -7.01 -25.88
C THR A 43 10.93 -6.64 -25.95
N ILE A 44 10.46 -5.84 -25.00
CA ILE A 44 9.10 -5.30 -24.93
C ILE A 44 9.15 -3.77 -24.92
N SER A 45 8.16 -3.11 -25.51
CA SER A 45 8.21 -1.65 -25.61
C SER A 45 6.83 -0.98 -25.69
N SER A 46 6.77 0.26 -25.18
CA SER A 46 5.66 1.21 -25.34
C SER A 46 5.91 2.25 -26.45
N GLY A 47 7.04 2.20 -27.14
CA GLY A 47 7.54 3.24 -28.03
C GLY A 47 8.36 4.33 -27.32
N THR A 48 8.05 4.67 -26.06
CA THR A 48 8.84 5.61 -25.25
C THR A 48 9.87 4.93 -24.37
N LEU A 49 9.57 3.71 -23.91
CA LEU A 49 10.45 2.88 -23.11
C LEU A 49 10.59 1.52 -23.79
N THR A 50 11.81 1.05 -23.92
CA THR A 50 12.13 -0.32 -24.33
C THR A 50 12.77 -1.05 -23.17
N VAL A 51 12.32 -2.27 -22.88
CA VAL A 51 12.83 -3.07 -21.77
C VAL A 51 13.29 -4.42 -22.29
N HIS A 52 14.52 -4.77 -21.95
CA HIS A 52 15.10 -6.07 -22.20
C HIS A 52 14.92 -6.96 -20.97
N VAL A 53 14.31 -8.13 -21.16
CA VAL A 53 13.95 -9.04 -20.09
C VAL A 53 14.47 -10.44 -20.39
N ASP A 54 14.73 -11.21 -19.34
CA ASP A 54 15.20 -12.58 -19.44
C ASP A 54 14.03 -13.51 -19.81
N PRO A 55 14.11 -14.36 -20.86
CA PRO A 55 13.06 -15.32 -21.20
C PRO A 55 12.96 -16.48 -20.20
N SER A 56 14.03 -16.77 -19.46
CA SER A 56 14.14 -17.92 -18.55
C SER A 56 13.70 -17.63 -17.12
N PHE A 57 13.51 -16.37 -16.76
CA PHE A 57 13.04 -15.95 -15.44
C PHE A 57 12.45 -14.54 -15.53
N PRO A 58 11.41 -14.16 -14.76
CA PRO A 58 10.89 -12.80 -14.76
C PRO A 58 11.92 -11.83 -14.16
N ARG A 59 12.89 -11.39 -14.96
CA ARG A 59 14.01 -10.52 -14.59
C ARG A 59 14.21 -9.46 -15.67
N VAL A 60 14.34 -8.21 -15.25
CA VAL A 60 14.73 -7.12 -16.16
C VAL A 60 16.24 -7.10 -16.27
N ILE A 61 16.76 -6.97 -17.48
CA ILE A 61 18.20 -6.87 -17.75
C ILE A 61 18.57 -5.38 -17.88
N GLU A 62 17.82 -4.64 -18.70
CA GLU A 62 18.12 -3.24 -19.04
C GLU A 62 16.86 -2.50 -19.52
N TYR A 63 16.84 -1.19 -19.30
CA TYR A 63 15.89 -0.22 -19.84
C TYR A 63 16.60 0.71 -20.82
N ASN A 64 15.95 0.98 -21.95
CA ASN A 64 16.35 2.00 -22.89
C ASN A 64 15.23 3.05 -23.02
N CYS A 65 15.55 4.30 -22.68
CA CYS A 65 14.67 5.45 -22.84
C CYS A 65 15.38 6.45 -23.76
N ASN A 66 14.89 6.59 -25.00
CA ASN A 66 15.47 7.48 -26.02
C ASN A 66 16.98 7.31 -26.24
N GLY A 67 17.49 6.07 -26.20
CA GLY A 67 18.91 5.76 -26.39
C GLY A 67 19.76 5.84 -25.11
N LYS A 68 19.18 6.30 -23.99
CA LYS A 68 19.82 6.34 -22.67
C LYS A 68 19.52 5.07 -21.89
N ILE A 69 20.45 4.64 -21.07
CA ILE A 69 20.42 3.33 -20.41
C ILE A 69 20.24 3.43 -18.91
N MET A 70 19.34 2.61 -18.37
CA MET A 70 19.29 2.24 -16.97
C MET A 70 19.29 0.72 -16.84
N TYR A 71 19.92 0.17 -15.81
CA TYR A 71 20.07 -1.28 -15.68
C TYR A 71 18.93 -1.89 -14.88
N GLY A 72 18.71 -3.20 -15.04
CA GLY A 72 17.92 -4.03 -14.14
C GLY A 72 18.85 -4.89 -13.28
N GLN A 73 18.68 -6.20 -13.36
CA GLN A 73 19.50 -7.20 -12.71
C GLN A 73 20.40 -7.91 -13.73
N GLU A 74 21.71 -7.69 -13.56
CA GLU A 74 22.76 -8.33 -14.37
C GLU A 74 23.05 -9.78 -13.95
N ASP A 75 22.84 -10.14 -12.68
CA ASP A 75 23.06 -11.49 -12.16
C ASP A 75 21.90 -12.41 -12.54
N THR A 76 22.17 -13.64 -12.98
CA THR A 76 21.10 -14.62 -13.23
C THR A 76 20.33 -14.91 -11.94
N LEU A 77 19.00 -14.93 -12.03
CA LEU A 77 18.11 -15.29 -10.94
C LEU A 77 17.34 -16.56 -11.31
N SER A 78 17.18 -17.46 -10.35
CA SER A 78 16.42 -18.70 -10.51
C SER A 78 15.58 -19.04 -9.28
N VAL A 79 15.61 -18.20 -8.25
CA VAL A 79 15.01 -18.50 -6.94
C VAL A 79 13.83 -17.56 -6.69
N VAL A 80 12.75 -18.14 -6.19
CA VAL A 80 11.59 -17.44 -5.63
C VAL A 80 11.36 -17.99 -4.23
N LYS A 81 11.04 -17.14 -3.27
CA LYS A 81 10.61 -17.61 -1.95
C LYS A 81 9.10 -17.64 -1.85
N ILE A 82 8.57 -18.75 -1.37
CA ILE A 82 7.17 -18.92 -1.00
C ILE A 82 7.15 -19.28 0.49
N ASN A 83 6.49 -18.46 1.31
CA ASN A 83 6.47 -18.63 2.76
C ASN A 83 7.88 -18.70 3.39
N ASP A 84 8.78 -17.83 2.92
CA ASP A 84 10.21 -17.76 3.30
C ASP A 84 11.03 -19.04 2.97
N THR A 85 10.46 -19.98 2.23
CA THR A 85 11.17 -21.16 1.71
C THR A 85 11.58 -20.91 0.26
N GLU A 86 12.85 -21.11 -0.05
CA GLU A 86 13.39 -20.96 -1.39
C GLU A 86 12.98 -22.12 -2.29
N TYR A 87 12.49 -21.80 -3.48
CA TYR A 87 12.19 -22.75 -4.53
C TYR A 87 12.78 -22.29 -5.86
N THR A 88 13.10 -23.25 -6.72
CA THR A 88 13.48 -23.00 -8.12
C THR A 88 12.33 -23.47 -9.00
N PRO A 89 11.55 -22.57 -9.63
CA PRO A 89 10.46 -22.97 -10.50
C PRO A 89 10.96 -23.42 -11.87
N ASP A 90 10.22 -24.31 -12.50
CA ASP A 90 10.28 -24.51 -13.94
C ASP A 90 9.57 -23.35 -14.64
N VAL A 91 10.30 -22.62 -15.47
CA VAL A 91 9.80 -21.39 -16.10
C VAL A 91 9.54 -21.62 -17.58
N THR A 92 8.35 -21.23 -18.02
CA THR A 92 8.03 -21.02 -19.43
C THR A 92 7.59 -19.58 -19.65
N SER A 93 7.83 -19.02 -20.83
CA SER A 93 7.47 -17.64 -21.13
C SER A 93 6.90 -17.48 -22.54
N ILE A 94 6.02 -16.50 -22.68
CA ILE A 94 5.39 -16.11 -23.94
C ILE A 94 5.55 -14.61 -24.11
N LYS A 95 6.38 -14.22 -25.07
CA LYS A 95 6.56 -12.82 -25.48
C LYS A 95 5.37 -12.33 -26.31
N GLN A 96 4.93 -11.12 -26.01
CA GLN A 96 4.04 -10.30 -26.82
C GLN A 96 4.77 -9.01 -27.23
N GLU A 97 4.08 -8.04 -27.83
CA GLU A 97 4.69 -6.79 -28.29
C GLU A 97 5.13 -5.89 -27.11
N ASP A 98 4.21 -5.60 -26.20
CA ASP A 98 4.41 -4.71 -25.05
C ASP A 98 4.58 -5.45 -23.72
N SER A 99 4.56 -6.79 -23.74
CA SER A 99 4.51 -7.61 -22.54
C SER A 99 5.13 -9.00 -22.70
N VAL A 100 5.48 -9.62 -21.58
CA VAL A 100 5.88 -11.04 -21.48
C VAL A 100 5.10 -11.68 -20.36
N LEU A 101 4.51 -12.85 -20.62
CA LEU A 101 3.87 -13.70 -19.62
C LEU A 101 4.82 -14.83 -19.25
N TYR A 102 5.08 -15.01 -17.96
CA TYR A 102 5.85 -16.11 -17.40
C TYR A 102 4.93 -17.01 -16.60
N THR A 103 5.08 -18.32 -16.78
CA THR A 103 4.46 -19.35 -15.94
C THR A 103 5.58 -20.01 -15.13
N LEU A 104 5.49 -19.87 -13.81
CA LEU A 104 6.43 -20.45 -12.85
C LEU A 104 5.74 -21.65 -12.20
N LEU A 105 6.22 -22.85 -12.50
CA LEU A 105 5.73 -24.11 -11.91
C LEU A 105 6.65 -24.51 -10.76
N PHE A 106 6.08 -24.66 -9.56
CA PHE A 106 6.77 -25.15 -8.37
C PHE A 106 6.33 -26.59 -8.10
N GLU A 107 6.95 -27.56 -8.80
CA GLU A 107 6.53 -28.97 -8.76
C GLU A 107 6.47 -29.55 -7.34
N GLU A 108 7.42 -29.20 -6.47
CA GLU A 108 7.55 -29.71 -5.11
C GLU A 108 6.32 -29.42 -4.22
N ILE A 109 5.60 -28.33 -4.50
CA ILE A 109 4.43 -27.89 -3.72
C ILE A 109 3.16 -27.79 -4.57
N ASP A 110 3.24 -28.16 -5.84
CA ASP A 110 2.17 -28.06 -6.85
C ASP A 110 1.48 -26.68 -6.82
N VAL A 111 2.31 -25.65 -6.95
CA VAL A 111 1.88 -24.25 -7.08
C VAL A 111 2.28 -23.73 -8.46
N VAL A 112 1.37 -22.99 -9.11
CA VAL A 112 1.63 -22.29 -10.37
C VAL A 112 1.42 -20.80 -10.18
N ILE A 113 2.41 -19.99 -10.54
CA ILE A 113 2.32 -18.52 -10.49
C ILE A 113 2.48 -17.96 -11.90
N ILE A 114 1.54 -17.12 -12.31
CA ILE A 114 1.61 -16.41 -13.58
C ILE A 114 2.08 -14.97 -13.34
N VAL A 115 3.19 -14.57 -13.94
CA VAL A 115 3.77 -13.23 -13.84
C VAL A 115 3.68 -12.55 -15.20
N GLU A 116 3.19 -11.31 -15.25
CA GLU A 116 3.20 -10.46 -16.43
C GLU A 116 4.19 -9.31 -16.22
N PHE A 117 5.14 -9.15 -17.14
CA PHE A 117 5.85 -7.90 -17.33
C PHE A 117 5.19 -7.16 -18.46
N LYS A 118 4.74 -5.92 -18.22
CA LYS A 118 4.09 -5.08 -19.23
C LYS A 118 4.66 -3.67 -19.21
N VAL A 119 4.96 -3.13 -20.38
CA VAL A 119 5.45 -1.76 -20.54
C VAL A 119 4.33 -0.88 -21.09
N ASN A 120 4.09 0.26 -20.44
CA ASN A 120 3.16 1.27 -20.90
C ASN A 120 3.76 2.66 -20.60
N ALA A 121 3.81 3.53 -21.61
CA ALA A 121 4.52 4.81 -21.52
C ALA A 121 5.94 4.63 -20.94
N ASN A 122 6.27 5.33 -19.87
CA ASN A 122 7.54 5.26 -19.15
C ASN A 122 7.54 4.24 -17.99
N ILE A 123 6.55 3.34 -17.92
CA ILE A 123 6.32 2.44 -16.80
C ILE A 123 6.50 0.98 -17.24
N LEU A 124 7.29 0.22 -16.47
CA LEU A 124 7.23 -1.23 -16.44
C LEU A 124 6.37 -1.67 -15.24
N GLU A 125 5.31 -2.43 -15.49
CA GLU A 125 4.53 -3.12 -14.45
C GLU A 125 4.89 -4.61 -14.45
N MET A 126 5.39 -5.09 -13.32
CA MET A 126 5.37 -6.50 -12.94
C MET A 126 4.07 -6.78 -12.20
N LYS A 127 3.28 -7.74 -12.67
CA LYS A 127 2.03 -8.12 -12.02
C LYS A 127 1.87 -9.63 -11.95
N ILE A 128 1.55 -10.14 -10.77
CA ILE A 128 1.10 -11.51 -10.63
C ILE A 128 -0.35 -11.56 -11.13
N LYS A 129 -0.62 -12.39 -12.13
CA LYS A 129 -1.94 -12.53 -12.76
C LYS A 129 -2.79 -13.61 -12.13
N ASP A 130 -2.13 -14.64 -11.60
CA ASP A 130 -2.78 -15.79 -11.00
C ASP A 130 -1.81 -16.54 -10.08
N ILE A 131 -2.36 -17.15 -9.02
CA ILE A 131 -1.66 -18.07 -8.12
C ILE A 131 -2.57 -19.27 -7.92
N GLN A 132 -2.17 -20.42 -8.48
CA GLN A 132 -2.90 -21.66 -8.37
C GLN A 132 -2.23 -22.55 -7.34
N GLU A 133 -2.96 -22.92 -6.29
CA GLU A 133 -2.50 -23.77 -5.19
C GLU A 133 -3.12 -25.17 -5.35
N ASN A 134 -2.57 -25.97 -6.25
CA ASN A 134 -3.12 -27.28 -6.59
C ASN A 134 -2.75 -28.35 -5.55
N GLY A 135 -1.63 -28.16 -4.86
CA GLY A 135 -1.18 -28.99 -3.74
C GLY A 135 -1.80 -28.62 -2.39
N SER A 136 -1.16 -29.10 -1.31
CA SER A 136 -1.56 -28.80 0.08
C SER A 136 -1.00 -27.48 0.61
N THR A 137 0.04 -26.94 -0.03
CA THR A 137 0.70 -25.70 0.38
C THR A 137 -0.17 -24.49 0.07
N LYS A 138 -0.43 -23.66 1.07
CA LYS A 138 -1.05 -22.35 0.91
C LYS A 138 0.01 -21.26 0.83
N VAL A 139 -0.08 -20.42 -0.18
CA VAL A 139 0.80 -19.27 -0.37
C VAL A 139 0.31 -18.16 0.57
N PHE A 140 1.17 -17.75 1.50
CA PHE A 140 0.97 -16.58 2.34
C PHE A 140 1.83 -15.41 1.90
N SER A 141 3.05 -15.70 1.46
CA SER A 141 3.99 -14.69 0.98
C SER A 141 4.76 -15.17 -0.24
N LEU A 142 5.18 -14.20 -1.04
CA LEU A 142 5.97 -14.37 -2.26
C LEU A 142 7.12 -13.36 -2.24
N GLU A 143 8.33 -13.78 -2.57
CA GLU A 143 9.49 -12.90 -2.71
C GLU A 143 10.30 -13.29 -3.94
N PHE A 144 10.81 -12.28 -4.65
CA PHE A 144 11.86 -12.43 -5.65
C PHE A 144 13.15 -11.85 -5.04
N PRO A 145 14.03 -12.67 -4.43
CA PRO A 145 15.19 -12.15 -3.70
C PRO A 145 16.20 -11.50 -4.66
N ASN A 146 16.80 -10.39 -4.23
CA ASN A 146 17.82 -9.67 -5.02
C ASN A 146 17.31 -9.33 -6.44
N HIS A 147 16.01 -9.01 -6.59
CA HIS A 147 15.39 -8.89 -7.92
C HIS A 147 15.98 -7.74 -8.74
N ASN A 148 16.42 -6.67 -8.08
CA ASN A 148 16.95 -5.43 -8.69
C ASN A 148 16.19 -5.06 -9.96
N LEU A 149 14.87 -4.89 -9.86
CA LEU A 149 14.02 -4.55 -11.00
C LEU A 149 14.56 -3.33 -11.75
N VAL A 150 15.18 -2.39 -11.04
CA VAL A 150 15.99 -1.32 -11.64
C VAL A 150 17.24 -1.06 -10.80
N SER A 151 18.35 -0.69 -11.45
CA SER A 151 19.64 -0.44 -10.81
C SER A 151 20.48 0.60 -11.59
N VAL A 152 21.44 1.18 -10.87
CA VAL A 152 22.49 2.06 -11.41
C VAL A 152 23.87 1.57 -10.99
N ARG A 153 24.85 1.86 -11.83
CA ARG A 153 26.27 1.55 -11.59
C ARG A 153 27.06 2.81 -11.32
N SER A 154 28.09 2.71 -10.50
CA SER A 154 28.98 3.83 -10.18
C SER A 154 29.82 4.34 -11.35
N THR A 155 29.82 3.60 -12.47
CA THR A 155 30.42 3.99 -13.76
C THR A 155 29.50 4.85 -14.62
N GLN A 156 28.21 4.95 -14.29
CA GLN A 156 27.30 5.88 -14.94
C GLN A 156 27.50 7.29 -14.35
N PRO A 157 27.70 8.33 -15.17
CA PRO A 157 27.86 9.70 -14.69
C PRO A 157 26.68 10.12 -13.80
N GLY A 158 26.98 10.70 -12.64
CA GLY A 158 25.96 11.18 -11.70
C GLY A 158 25.17 10.07 -10.99
N ALA A 159 25.58 8.81 -11.07
CA ALA A 159 24.86 7.71 -10.42
C ALA A 159 24.65 7.97 -8.92
N GLY A 160 23.39 8.04 -8.51
CA GLY A 160 23.00 8.35 -7.15
C GLY A 160 21.68 7.72 -6.75
N MET A 161 21.32 7.92 -5.48
CA MET A 161 20.12 7.41 -4.86
C MET A 161 19.52 8.41 -3.88
N ALA A 162 18.20 8.37 -3.76
CA ALA A 162 17.45 9.03 -2.71
C ALA A 162 16.37 8.08 -2.20
N TYR A 163 16.33 7.81 -0.90
CA TYR A 163 15.28 6.98 -0.32
C TYR A 163 14.99 7.38 1.12
N ASN A 164 13.83 7.00 1.63
CA ASN A 164 13.51 7.09 3.05
C ASN A 164 13.25 5.72 3.66
N LYS A 165 13.33 5.60 4.98
CA LYS A 165 13.26 4.28 5.64
C LYS A 165 11.84 3.74 5.74
N ASN A 166 10.86 4.62 5.95
CA ASN A 166 9.51 4.23 6.35
C ASN A 166 8.40 5.17 5.85
N TYR A 167 8.56 5.72 4.64
CA TYR A 167 7.67 6.74 4.04
C TYR A 167 7.60 8.09 4.76
N ILE A 168 7.87 8.15 6.06
CA ILE A 168 7.75 9.38 6.86
C ILE A 168 9.11 10.05 7.08
N SER A 169 10.16 9.26 7.31
CA SER A 169 11.43 9.75 7.87
C SER A 169 12.65 8.95 7.38
N GLY A 170 13.84 9.43 7.75
CA GLY A 170 15.09 8.70 7.53
C GLY A 170 15.58 8.80 6.09
N ASP A 171 15.45 9.99 5.50
CA ASP A 171 15.99 10.26 4.17
C ASP A 171 17.49 10.00 4.10
N VAL A 172 17.90 9.40 2.99
CA VAL A 172 19.29 9.18 2.62
C VAL A 172 19.45 9.67 1.19
N PHE A 173 20.41 10.56 0.98
CA PHE A 173 20.86 11.04 -0.32
C PHE A 173 22.35 10.72 -0.45
N SER A 174 22.74 10.01 -1.50
CA SER A 174 24.15 9.63 -1.72
C SER A 174 24.41 9.34 -3.19
N THR A 175 25.65 9.59 -3.63
CA THR A 175 26.13 8.97 -4.87
C THR A 175 26.39 7.48 -4.63
N VAL A 176 26.38 6.68 -5.70
CA VAL A 176 26.71 5.25 -5.63
C VAL A 176 28.18 5.05 -5.21
N ASN A 177 29.09 5.93 -5.65
CA ASN A 177 30.51 5.85 -5.28
C ASN A 177 30.73 6.10 -3.78
N ASP A 178 30.06 7.09 -3.20
CA ASP A 178 30.25 7.47 -1.79
C ASP A 178 29.52 6.54 -0.83
N LYS A 179 28.45 5.88 -1.29
CA LYS A 179 27.68 4.95 -0.47
C LYS A 179 28.54 3.76 -0.05
N ALA A 180 28.55 3.48 1.26
CA ALA A 180 29.15 2.26 1.79
C ALA A 180 28.39 1.02 1.29
N ILE A 181 29.12 -0.07 1.05
CA ILE A 181 28.53 -1.36 0.67
C ILE A 181 27.62 -1.84 1.80
N ASP A 182 26.41 -2.26 1.43
CA ASP A 182 25.42 -2.76 2.37
C ASP A 182 25.67 -4.24 2.66
N SER A 183 25.71 -4.62 3.94
CA SER A 183 25.84 -6.03 4.36
C SER A 183 24.57 -6.85 4.09
N ALA A 184 23.42 -6.19 3.94
CA ALA A 184 22.13 -6.77 3.60
C ALA A 184 21.23 -5.70 2.94
N PRO A 185 20.19 -6.10 2.18
CA PRO A 185 19.23 -5.15 1.61
C PRO A 185 18.59 -4.27 2.69
N VAL A 186 18.61 -2.95 2.45
CA VAL A 186 18.00 -1.96 3.33
C VAL A 186 16.53 -1.80 2.93
N ARG A 187 15.63 -1.84 3.92
CA ARG A 187 14.21 -1.53 3.70
C ARG A 187 14.01 -0.03 3.45
N SER A 188 13.15 0.31 2.51
CA SER A 188 12.82 1.69 2.16
C SER A 188 11.34 1.88 1.82
N GLY A 189 10.84 3.10 2.03
CA GLY A 189 9.54 3.54 1.53
C GLY A 189 9.69 4.10 0.12
N TYR A 190 9.66 5.42 -0.01
CA TYR A 190 9.99 6.09 -1.27
C TYR A 190 11.44 5.81 -1.62
N THR A 191 11.67 5.32 -2.85
CA THR A 191 12.99 4.86 -3.29
C THR A 191 13.22 5.28 -4.73
N ILE A 192 14.30 6.02 -4.95
CA ILE A 192 14.65 6.64 -6.23
C ILE A 192 16.14 6.40 -6.50
N ILE A 193 16.48 6.06 -7.73
CA ILE A 193 17.85 6.01 -8.25
C ILE A 193 17.93 6.86 -9.51
N TYR A 194 19.10 7.43 -9.79
CA TYR A 194 19.26 8.32 -10.93
C TYR A 194 20.70 8.32 -11.44
N THR A 195 20.87 8.84 -12.64
CA THR A 195 22.13 9.23 -13.28
C THR A 195 21.97 10.64 -13.83
N ASN A 196 22.98 11.19 -14.49
CA ASN A 196 22.86 12.46 -15.22
C ASN A 196 21.91 12.39 -16.44
N GLU A 197 21.42 11.21 -16.81
CA GLU A 197 20.62 11.00 -18.02
C GLU A 197 19.21 10.49 -17.77
N LEU A 198 19.00 9.74 -16.69
CA LEU A 198 17.73 9.11 -16.35
C LEU A 198 17.52 9.03 -14.84
N ALA A 199 16.27 9.16 -14.40
CA ALA A 199 15.82 8.86 -13.05
C ALA A 199 14.81 7.71 -13.07
N ALA A 200 14.79 6.91 -12.01
CA ALA A 200 13.81 5.85 -11.83
C ALA A 200 13.36 5.74 -10.38
N THR A 201 12.12 5.31 -10.22
CA THR A 201 11.53 5.03 -8.92
C THR A 201 10.62 3.81 -9.01
N ILE A 202 10.31 3.25 -7.84
CA ILE A 202 9.58 1.99 -7.69
C ILE A 202 8.42 2.16 -6.70
N GLU A 203 7.30 1.54 -7.03
CA GLU A 203 6.15 1.40 -6.14
C GLU A 203 5.67 -0.05 -6.16
N THR A 204 5.21 -0.53 -5.01
CA THR A 204 4.72 -1.89 -4.83
C THR A 204 3.30 -1.89 -4.27
N SER A 205 2.61 -3.01 -4.46
CA SER A 205 1.30 -3.25 -3.85
C SER A 205 1.38 -3.20 -2.32
N LEU A 206 0.23 -3.03 -1.66
CA LEU A 206 0.16 -3.00 -0.19
C LEU A 206 0.73 -4.28 0.45
N GLY A 207 0.58 -5.44 -0.18
CA GLY A 207 1.21 -6.69 0.27
C GLY A 207 2.74 -6.60 0.34
N GLY A 208 3.37 -5.94 -0.65
CA GLY A 208 4.80 -5.62 -0.64
C GLY A 208 5.14 -4.59 0.43
N TYR A 209 4.31 -3.54 0.50
CA TYR A 209 4.34 -2.39 1.40
C TYR A 209 5.61 -1.53 1.31
N TYR A 210 6.78 -2.14 1.43
CA TYR A 210 8.08 -1.51 1.33
C TYR A 210 8.86 -2.00 0.10
N ASN A 211 9.91 -1.26 -0.18
CA ASN A 211 10.92 -1.61 -1.16
C ASN A 211 12.22 -2.02 -0.45
N ARG A 212 13.15 -2.53 -1.24
CA ARG A 212 14.52 -2.85 -0.87
C ARG A 212 15.46 -2.02 -1.74
N ILE A 213 16.51 -1.51 -1.12
CA ILE A 213 17.64 -0.91 -1.80
C ILE A 213 18.93 -1.54 -1.29
N GLN A 214 19.88 -1.83 -2.19
CA GLN A 214 21.17 -2.36 -1.77
C GLN A 214 22.29 -1.89 -2.69
N THR A 215 23.38 -1.41 -2.08
CA THR A 215 24.64 -1.10 -2.74
C THR A 215 25.64 -2.24 -2.52
N VAL A 216 26.10 -2.86 -3.60
CA VAL A 216 27.07 -3.97 -3.57
C VAL A 216 28.30 -3.64 -4.41
N GLN A 217 29.43 -4.26 -4.05
CA GLN A 217 30.62 -4.24 -4.89
C GLN A 217 30.49 -5.28 -6.02
N LYS A 218 30.78 -4.85 -7.25
CA LYS A 218 30.97 -5.69 -8.43
C LYS A 218 32.40 -5.57 -8.94
N ASP A 219 32.74 -6.33 -9.97
CA ASP A 219 34.06 -6.24 -10.59
C ASP A 219 34.22 -4.87 -11.29
N GLY A 220 35.07 -4.01 -10.74
CA GLY A 220 35.36 -2.68 -11.29
C GLY A 220 34.33 -1.57 -11.00
N TYR A 221 33.20 -1.83 -10.35
CA TYR A 221 32.19 -0.80 -10.02
C TYR A 221 31.33 -1.17 -8.80
N LYS A 222 30.61 -0.20 -8.24
CA LYS A 222 29.52 -0.45 -7.29
C LYS A 222 28.18 -0.43 -8.01
N ARG A 223 27.25 -1.30 -7.62
CA ARG A 223 25.86 -1.31 -8.11
C ARG A 223 24.93 -0.95 -6.96
N THR A 224 24.00 -0.03 -7.18
CA THR A 224 22.84 0.17 -6.31
C THR A 224 21.60 -0.25 -7.07
N GLY A 225 20.87 -1.24 -6.55
CA GLY A 225 19.62 -1.70 -7.14
C GLY A 225 18.45 -1.64 -6.17
N ILE A 226 17.24 -1.54 -6.74
CA ILE A 226 15.99 -1.41 -6.01
C ILE A 226 14.96 -2.42 -6.51
N TRP A 227 14.17 -2.98 -5.59
CA TRP A 227 13.10 -3.94 -5.88
C TRP A 227 12.06 -3.94 -4.76
N SER A 228 10.92 -4.61 -4.95
CA SER A 228 9.92 -4.76 -3.87
C SER A 228 10.45 -5.65 -2.75
N ASP A 229 10.03 -5.37 -1.52
CA ASP A 229 10.11 -6.36 -0.43
C ASP A 229 9.18 -7.55 -0.72
N TYR A 230 9.18 -8.55 0.17
CA TYR A 230 8.25 -9.69 0.06
C TYR A 230 6.80 -9.20 0.03
N TYR A 231 6.00 -9.83 -0.82
CA TYR A 231 4.56 -9.59 -0.91
C TYR A 231 3.84 -10.52 0.05
N GLN A 232 3.06 -9.95 0.97
CA GLN A 232 2.02 -10.70 1.66
C GLN A 232 0.81 -10.85 0.73
N TYR A 233 0.51 -12.09 0.34
CA TYR A 233 -0.60 -12.44 -0.53
C TYR A 233 -1.87 -12.81 0.27
N ARG A 234 -1.67 -13.47 1.40
CA ARG A 234 -2.76 -13.97 2.26
C ARG A 234 -2.67 -13.35 3.65
N GLY A 235 -3.84 -13.13 4.25
CA GLY A 235 -4.00 -12.70 5.62
C GLY A 235 -3.49 -13.72 6.64
N THR A 236 -4.01 -13.67 7.86
CA THR A 236 -3.57 -14.58 8.91
C THR A 236 -4.00 -16.03 8.67
N ASN A 237 -3.45 -16.96 9.45
CA ASN A 237 -3.92 -18.35 9.46
C ASN A 237 -5.42 -18.46 9.82
N ALA A 238 -5.97 -17.54 10.61
CA ALA A 238 -7.35 -17.57 11.05
C ALA A 238 -8.32 -17.06 9.98
N ASP A 239 -7.98 -15.97 9.30
CA ASP A 239 -8.88 -15.31 8.34
C ASP A 239 -8.68 -15.77 6.89
N GLN A 240 -7.45 -16.13 6.50
CA GLN A 240 -7.10 -16.67 5.17
C GLN A 240 -7.51 -15.80 3.97
N THR A 241 -7.97 -14.55 4.17
CA THR A 241 -8.38 -13.64 3.09
C THR A 241 -7.22 -13.42 2.15
N ILE A 242 -7.49 -13.54 0.84
CA ILE A 242 -6.56 -13.08 -0.19
C ILE A 242 -6.59 -11.56 -0.17
N MET A 243 -5.44 -10.95 0.09
CA MET A 243 -5.34 -9.49 0.17
C MET A 243 -5.49 -8.89 -1.23
N GLU A 244 -4.48 -9.08 -2.06
CA GLU A 244 -4.47 -8.65 -3.45
C GLU A 244 -3.47 -9.50 -4.23
N LEU A 245 -3.60 -9.51 -5.56
CA LEU A 245 -2.56 -10.05 -6.40
C LEU A 245 -1.35 -9.09 -6.42
N PRO A 246 -0.13 -9.57 -6.15
CA PRO A 246 1.04 -8.70 -6.08
C PRO A 246 1.34 -7.95 -7.38
N TRP A 247 1.82 -6.72 -7.24
CA TRP A 247 2.32 -5.92 -8.36
C TRP A 247 3.45 -5.00 -7.90
N THR A 248 4.36 -4.68 -8.83
CA THR A 248 5.40 -3.67 -8.67
C THR A 248 5.54 -2.89 -9.96
N ARG A 249 5.68 -1.56 -9.85
CA ARG A 249 5.83 -0.64 -10.98
C ARG A 249 7.15 0.08 -10.86
N VAL A 250 7.85 0.21 -11.98
CA VAL A 250 9.05 1.03 -12.12
C VAL A 250 8.79 2.09 -13.17
N THR A 251 9.12 3.34 -12.87
CA THR A 251 9.19 4.40 -13.89
C THR A 251 10.65 4.62 -14.28
N VAL A 252 10.90 4.94 -15.55
CA VAL A 252 12.21 5.41 -16.03
C VAL A 252 11.98 6.67 -16.87
N VAL A 253 12.52 7.79 -16.43
CA VAL A 253 12.25 9.12 -16.99
C VAL A 253 13.51 9.92 -17.24
N GLU A 254 13.42 10.86 -18.17
CA GLU A 254 14.35 11.99 -18.28
C GLU A 254 13.89 13.13 -17.36
N ASP A 255 14.41 14.34 -17.56
CA ASP A 255 14.00 15.57 -16.85
C ASP A 255 12.47 15.75 -16.87
N GLN A 256 11.89 15.87 -15.67
CA GLN A 256 10.45 16.04 -15.43
C GLN A 256 10.09 17.45 -14.96
N ASN A 257 11.05 18.28 -14.56
CA ASN A 257 10.81 19.60 -13.98
C ASN A 257 11.32 20.77 -14.86
N GLY A 258 12.06 20.47 -15.94
CA GLY A 258 12.58 21.42 -16.91
C GLY A 258 13.79 22.23 -16.44
N ASP A 259 14.51 21.79 -15.40
CA ASP A 259 15.69 22.47 -14.87
C ASP A 259 17.01 22.05 -15.56
N GLY A 260 16.96 21.04 -16.45
CA GLY A 260 18.11 20.54 -17.20
C GLY A 260 19.10 19.72 -16.37
N GLN A 261 18.76 19.37 -15.14
CA GLN A 261 19.43 18.35 -14.33
C GLN A 261 18.52 17.12 -14.23
N ILE A 262 19.13 15.96 -13.97
CA ILE A 262 18.37 14.74 -13.70
C ILE A 262 18.80 14.22 -12.34
N ASP A 263 17.87 14.23 -11.40
CA ASP A 263 18.12 13.86 -10.02
C ASP A 263 16.92 13.12 -9.40
N TRP A 264 16.89 13.06 -8.06
CA TRP A 264 15.83 12.38 -7.35
C TRP A 264 14.46 13.05 -7.48
N GLN A 265 14.41 14.36 -7.77
CA GLN A 265 13.15 15.11 -7.93
C GLN A 265 12.41 14.65 -9.17
N ASP A 266 13.11 14.32 -10.26
CA ASP A 266 12.49 13.76 -11.47
C ASP A 266 11.85 12.40 -11.18
N GLY A 267 12.58 11.53 -10.45
CA GLY A 267 12.04 10.29 -9.96
C GLY A 267 10.84 10.48 -9.03
N ALA A 268 10.86 11.50 -8.16
CA ALA A 268 9.75 11.83 -7.27
C ALA A 268 8.52 12.38 -8.02
N ILE A 269 8.70 13.16 -9.09
CA ILE A 269 7.59 13.58 -9.97
C ILE A 269 7.00 12.35 -10.67
N ALA A 270 7.85 11.49 -11.23
CA ALA A 270 7.44 10.26 -11.91
C ALA A 270 6.70 9.29 -10.97
N PHE A 271 7.09 9.21 -9.70
CA PHE A 271 6.45 8.39 -8.67
C PHE A 271 4.94 8.62 -8.60
N ARG A 272 4.49 9.86 -8.76
CA ARG A 272 3.05 10.23 -8.71
C ARG A 272 2.19 9.52 -9.76
N SER A 273 2.80 9.01 -10.84
CA SER A 273 2.10 8.26 -11.88
C SER A 273 1.88 6.77 -11.52
N ILE A 274 2.63 6.25 -10.55
CA ILE A 274 2.59 4.83 -10.16
C ILE A 274 2.16 4.61 -8.70
N MET A 275 2.12 5.66 -7.88
CA MET A 275 1.70 5.62 -6.47
C MET A 275 0.36 4.88 -6.31
N ASP A 276 0.23 4.09 -5.25
CA ASP A 276 -1.08 3.51 -4.93
C ASP A 276 -2.09 4.63 -4.59
N GLU A 277 -3.35 4.38 -4.91
CA GLU A 277 -4.42 5.33 -4.69
C GLU A 277 -4.65 5.55 -3.19
N LEU A 278 -4.69 6.82 -2.77
CA LEU A 278 -5.05 7.19 -1.41
C LEU A 278 -6.58 7.09 -1.23
N PRO A 279 -7.07 6.64 -0.05
CA PRO A 279 -8.50 6.46 0.17
C PRO A 279 -9.25 7.80 0.22
N GLY A 280 -10.47 7.85 -0.32
CA GLY A 280 -11.35 9.02 -0.23
C GLY A 280 -10.80 10.29 -0.88
N GLN A 281 -11.15 11.44 -0.31
CA GLN A 281 -10.74 12.77 -0.80
C GLN A 281 -9.36 13.22 -0.27
N SER A 282 -8.54 12.29 0.18
CA SER A 282 -7.19 12.48 0.73
C SER A 282 -6.39 13.61 0.07
N ARG A 283 -6.24 13.55 -1.26
CA ARG A 283 -5.43 14.50 -2.02
C ARG A 283 -6.08 15.88 -2.12
N GLU A 284 -7.39 15.93 -2.30
CA GLU A 284 -8.13 17.17 -2.50
C GLU A 284 -8.27 17.95 -1.20
N LEU A 285 -8.64 17.26 -0.12
CA LEU A 285 -8.66 17.83 1.22
C LEU A 285 -7.28 18.32 1.62
N ALA A 286 -6.22 17.59 1.26
CA ALA A 286 -4.88 18.01 1.62
C ALA A 286 -4.40 19.29 0.92
N LYS A 287 -4.84 19.50 -0.34
CA LYS A 287 -4.45 20.67 -1.13
C LYS A 287 -5.29 21.91 -0.85
N LYS A 288 -6.56 21.73 -0.52
CA LYS A 288 -7.55 22.82 -0.54
C LYS A 288 -8.03 23.24 0.84
N SER A 289 -7.87 22.40 1.86
CA SER A 289 -8.34 22.74 3.20
C SER A 289 -7.50 23.84 3.82
N THR A 290 -8.16 24.86 4.37
CA THR A 290 -7.47 25.98 5.04
C THR A 290 -7.53 25.87 6.56
N THR A 291 -8.50 25.11 7.08
CA THR A 291 -8.75 24.99 8.51
C THR A 291 -9.19 23.58 8.88
N VAL A 292 -8.75 23.11 10.05
CA VAL A 292 -9.27 21.92 10.71
C VAL A 292 -9.91 22.32 12.01
N ASN A 293 -11.10 21.81 12.23
CA ASN A 293 -11.83 21.99 13.47
C ASN A 293 -12.05 20.65 14.14
N ILE A 294 -11.97 20.64 15.46
CA ILE A 294 -12.41 19.52 16.29
C ILE A 294 -13.57 20.04 17.14
N ILE A 295 -14.76 19.50 16.92
CA ILE A 295 -15.86 19.65 17.88
C ILE A 295 -15.69 18.54 18.89
N CYS A 296 -15.65 18.87 20.18
CA CYS A 296 -15.44 17.90 21.24
C CYS A 296 -16.45 18.11 22.36
N ASN A 297 -17.23 17.06 22.66
CA ASN A 297 -18.06 16.98 23.86
C ASN A 297 -17.45 15.93 24.80
N TYR A 298 -17.38 16.22 26.11
CA TYR A 298 -16.62 15.38 27.04
C TYR A 298 -17.23 15.40 28.45
N TRP A 299 -17.03 14.32 29.23
CA TRP A 299 -17.46 14.24 30.65
C TRP A 299 -18.96 14.45 30.90
N GLY A 300 -19.82 14.00 29.99
CA GLY A 300 -21.26 14.26 30.06
C GLY A 300 -21.62 15.75 29.94
N ARG A 301 -20.65 16.61 29.62
CA ARG A 301 -20.85 18.01 29.28
C ARG A 301 -20.98 18.12 27.78
N MET A 302 -22.01 18.83 27.33
CA MET A 302 -22.25 19.11 25.93
C MET A 302 -22.14 20.61 25.67
N PRO A 303 -20.94 21.20 25.75
CA PRO A 303 -20.76 22.61 25.40
C PRO A 303 -21.10 22.91 23.94
N TRP A 304 -21.09 21.88 23.07
CA TRP A 304 -21.32 22.01 21.64
C TRP A 304 -22.51 21.16 21.18
N THR A 305 -23.66 21.79 20.96
CA THR A 305 -24.73 21.17 20.16
C THR A 305 -24.37 21.21 18.68
N TRP A 306 -25.06 20.40 17.85
CA TRP A 306 -24.85 20.40 16.41
C TRP A 306 -25.18 21.75 15.76
N GLU A 307 -26.22 22.43 16.23
CA GLU A 307 -26.60 23.77 15.79
C GLU A 307 -25.54 24.81 16.12
N MET A 308 -25.08 24.87 17.38
CA MET A 308 -24.06 25.83 17.81
C MET A 308 -22.75 25.62 17.04
N SER A 309 -22.39 24.36 16.82
CA SER A 309 -21.22 23.99 16.04
C SER A 309 -21.35 24.44 14.59
N LEU A 310 -22.51 24.20 13.97
CA LEU A 310 -22.77 24.60 12.59
C LEU A 310 -22.69 26.13 12.43
N ASP A 311 -23.23 26.91 13.36
CA ASP A 311 -23.14 28.37 13.32
C ASP A 311 -21.69 28.86 13.39
N TYR A 312 -20.86 28.24 14.24
CA TYR A 312 -19.43 28.55 14.31
C TYR A 312 -18.71 28.24 12.99
N LEU A 313 -18.97 27.07 12.42
CA LEU A 313 -18.32 26.65 11.17
C LEU A 313 -18.77 27.49 9.97
N LYS A 314 -20.04 27.90 9.93
CA LYS A 314 -20.57 28.85 8.92
C LYS A 314 -19.89 30.20 9.02
N ARG A 315 -19.69 30.71 10.24
CA ARG A 315 -18.95 31.96 10.46
C ARG A 315 -17.51 31.84 9.96
N GLN A 316 -16.85 30.71 10.21
CA GLN A 316 -15.51 30.46 9.68
C GLN A 316 -15.51 30.36 8.16
N ALA A 317 -16.49 29.67 7.56
CA ALA A 317 -16.65 29.57 6.12
C ALA A 317 -16.76 30.96 5.49
N LEU A 318 -17.59 31.85 6.04
CA LEU A 318 -17.70 33.23 5.56
C LEU A 318 -16.39 34.02 5.73
N ALA A 319 -15.68 33.82 6.84
CA ALA A 319 -14.40 34.49 7.11
C ALA A 319 -13.28 34.01 6.17
N THR A 320 -13.38 32.80 5.65
CA THR A 320 -12.42 32.20 4.72
C THR A 320 -12.94 32.16 3.28
N ASP A 321 -13.94 32.97 2.91
CA ASP A 321 -14.52 32.97 1.55
C ASP A 321 -14.87 31.56 1.04
N MET A 322 -15.38 30.72 1.94
CA MET A 322 -15.81 29.34 1.72
C MET A 322 -14.67 28.40 1.29
N PHE A 323 -13.41 28.69 1.59
CA PHE A 323 -12.35 27.69 1.44
C PHE A 323 -12.69 26.41 2.22
N PRO A 324 -12.38 25.21 1.68
CA PRO A 324 -12.68 23.94 2.34
C PRO A 324 -12.21 23.87 3.78
N GLN A 325 -13.05 23.26 4.63
CA GLN A 325 -12.75 23.02 6.04
C GLN A 325 -12.88 21.53 6.34
N ILE A 326 -11.95 21.00 7.14
CA ILE A 326 -12.11 19.66 7.72
C ILE A 326 -12.73 19.81 9.10
N LEU A 327 -13.75 19.00 9.37
CA LEU A 327 -14.36 18.94 10.68
C LEU A 327 -14.28 17.53 11.25
N LEU A 328 -13.55 17.37 12.34
CA LEU A 328 -13.60 16.17 13.17
C LEU A 328 -14.66 16.33 14.27
N ALA A 329 -15.70 15.50 14.23
CA ALA A 329 -16.66 15.39 15.31
C ALA A 329 -16.15 14.38 16.36
N LYS A 330 -15.30 14.85 17.28
CA LYS A 330 -14.85 14.07 18.45
C LYS A 330 -16.03 13.96 19.41
N SER A 331 -16.40 12.72 19.76
CA SER A 331 -17.57 12.41 20.58
C SER A 331 -18.92 12.65 19.91
N ALA A 332 -19.02 12.47 18.59
CA ALA A 332 -20.32 12.32 17.91
C ALA A 332 -21.14 11.15 18.49
N HIS A 333 -20.43 10.19 19.09
CA HIS A 333 -20.91 8.90 19.50
C HIS A 333 -21.62 8.88 20.86
N ASN A 334 -22.47 7.89 21.06
CA ASN A 334 -23.07 7.50 22.34
C ASN A 334 -22.05 6.66 23.13
N GLY A 335 -21.14 7.35 23.81
CA GLY A 335 -20.03 6.77 24.56
C GLY A 335 -19.01 7.86 24.91
N ILE A 336 -17.90 7.47 25.55
CA ILE A 336 -16.86 8.39 25.98
C ILE A 336 -15.69 8.31 25.00
N ASP A 337 -15.10 9.46 24.69
CA ASP A 337 -13.83 9.63 23.96
C ASP A 337 -13.60 8.77 22.69
N GLY A 338 -14.67 8.31 22.03
CA GLY A 338 -14.53 7.53 20.79
C GLY A 338 -14.37 6.03 20.95
N ASP A 339 -14.68 5.43 22.10
CA ASP A 339 -14.85 3.98 22.28
C ASP A 339 -15.54 3.33 21.07
N PRO A 340 -15.24 2.07 20.69
CA PRO A 340 -15.60 1.48 19.40
C PRO A 340 -17.07 1.68 19.13
N SER A 341 -17.37 2.75 18.42
CA SER A 341 -18.72 3.25 18.25
C SER A 341 -18.80 3.73 16.84
N TYR A 342 -19.82 3.23 16.16
CA TYR A 342 -19.91 3.24 14.72
C TYR A 342 -21.38 3.40 14.38
N GLY A 343 -21.74 4.50 13.73
CA GLY A 343 -23.14 4.78 13.43
C GLY A 343 -24.03 4.88 14.68
N ASP A 344 -23.52 5.41 15.78
CA ASP A 344 -24.23 5.49 17.06
C ASP A 344 -24.14 6.86 17.69
N ALA A 345 -24.90 7.82 17.17
CA ALA A 345 -24.75 9.19 17.62
C ALA A 345 -25.32 9.39 19.02
N ASN A 346 -24.72 10.32 19.77
CA ASN A 346 -25.11 10.63 21.13
C ASN A 346 -26.61 11.02 21.19
N PRO A 347 -27.46 10.29 21.94
CA PRO A 347 -28.89 10.57 22.02
C PRO A 347 -29.18 11.94 22.64
N LEU A 348 -28.30 12.46 23.50
CA LEU A 348 -28.44 13.80 24.09
C LEU A 348 -28.22 14.91 23.05
N LEU A 349 -27.54 14.62 21.94
CA LEU A 349 -27.38 15.52 20.79
C LEU A 349 -28.43 15.26 19.69
N GLY A 350 -29.48 14.50 19.99
CA GLY A 350 -30.55 14.19 19.03
C GLY A 350 -30.31 12.94 18.17
N GLY A 351 -29.30 12.13 18.51
CA GLY A 351 -29.05 10.82 17.88
C GLY A 351 -28.76 10.89 16.37
N ASN A 352 -28.89 9.74 15.69
CA ASN A 352 -28.44 9.59 14.30
C ASN A 352 -29.20 10.51 13.32
N GLU A 353 -30.48 10.78 13.55
CA GLU A 353 -31.25 11.69 12.70
C GLU A 353 -30.64 13.09 12.70
N LYS A 354 -30.35 13.62 13.89
CA LYS A 354 -29.78 14.96 14.03
C LYS A 354 -28.35 15.03 13.52
N TYR A 355 -27.56 13.98 13.73
CA TYR A 355 -26.18 13.95 13.23
C TYR A 355 -26.11 13.87 11.69
N ARG A 356 -26.99 13.07 11.05
CA ARG A 356 -27.12 13.08 9.58
C ARG A 356 -27.50 14.46 9.05
N TRP A 357 -28.46 15.13 9.68
CA TRP A 357 -28.81 16.50 9.33
C TRP A 357 -27.58 17.43 9.43
N PHE A 358 -26.81 17.32 10.50
CA PHE A 358 -25.62 18.14 10.70
C PHE A 358 -24.57 17.91 9.60
N GLN A 359 -24.28 16.66 9.25
CA GLN A 359 -23.34 16.34 8.17
C GLN A 359 -23.81 16.92 6.82
N ALA A 360 -25.09 16.73 6.48
CA ALA A 360 -25.67 17.28 5.26
C ALA A 360 -25.60 18.81 5.22
N GLU A 361 -25.80 19.49 6.36
CA GLU A 361 -25.66 20.95 6.43
C GLU A 361 -24.20 21.40 6.31
N CYS A 362 -23.24 20.70 6.92
CA CYS A 362 -21.81 21.01 6.78
C CYS A 362 -21.38 21.02 5.31
N LEU A 363 -21.79 20.02 4.54
CA LEU A 363 -21.41 19.89 3.12
C LEU A 363 -21.90 21.07 2.27
N LYS A 364 -23.06 21.66 2.59
CA LYS A 364 -23.57 22.87 1.89
C LYS A 364 -22.66 24.08 2.07
N TRP A 365 -21.80 24.06 3.09
CA TRP A 365 -20.89 25.15 3.46
C TRP A 365 -19.42 24.81 3.21
N ASN A 366 -19.14 23.81 2.37
CA ASN A 366 -17.79 23.34 2.05
C ASN A 366 -17.01 22.88 3.29
N ILE A 367 -17.74 22.34 4.28
CA ILE A 367 -17.17 21.72 5.47
C ILE A 367 -17.30 20.20 5.28
N TYR A 368 -16.20 19.50 5.38
CA TYR A 368 -16.12 18.05 5.20
C TYR A 368 -16.13 17.39 6.58
N PRO A 369 -17.28 16.88 7.05
CA PRO A 369 -17.38 16.25 8.36
C PRO A 369 -16.79 14.84 8.33
N GLY A 370 -16.13 14.48 9.42
CA GLY A 370 -15.66 13.13 9.69
C GLY A 370 -15.81 12.77 11.15
N THR A 371 -15.74 11.47 11.41
CA THR A 371 -16.02 10.91 12.74
C THR A 371 -14.74 10.42 13.39
N HIS A 372 -14.69 10.59 14.70
CA HIS A 372 -13.65 10.04 15.54
C HIS A 372 -14.07 8.64 16.00
N THR A 373 -13.18 7.65 15.89
CA THR A 373 -13.35 6.34 16.52
C THR A 373 -12.04 5.85 17.10
N SER A 374 -12.12 4.96 18.08
CA SER A 374 -11.03 4.13 18.58
C SER A 374 -11.31 2.67 18.22
N GLN A 375 -10.24 1.98 17.86
CA GLN A 375 -10.23 0.53 17.69
C GLN A 375 -9.22 -0.13 18.64
N ASN A 376 -8.86 0.58 19.70
CA ASN A 376 -7.80 0.18 20.61
C ASN A 376 -8.31 -0.07 22.04
N GLU A 377 -9.38 0.60 22.46
CA GLU A 377 -9.95 0.47 23.80
C GLU A 377 -11.47 0.39 23.70
N ALA A 378 -12.09 -0.38 24.59
CA ALA A 378 -13.54 -0.41 24.76
C ALA A 378 -13.91 -0.32 26.24
N TYR A 379 -15.11 0.19 26.50
CA TYR A 379 -15.65 0.37 27.85
C TYR A 379 -17.06 -0.24 27.96
N PRO A 380 -17.48 -0.69 29.16
CA PRO A 380 -18.75 -1.41 29.35
C PRO A 380 -20.00 -0.64 28.90
N GLU A 381 -19.96 0.69 28.87
CA GLU A 381 -21.09 1.50 28.38
C GLU A 381 -21.31 1.41 26.87
N SER A 382 -20.31 1.02 26.09
CA SER A 382 -20.42 0.96 24.64
C SER A 382 -21.41 -0.13 24.26
N LYS A 383 -22.36 0.20 23.37
CA LYS A 383 -23.30 -0.80 22.83
C LYS A 383 -22.63 -1.96 22.10
N PHE A 384 -21.33 -1.82 21.79
CA PHE A 384 -20.54 -2.81 21.09
C PHE A 384 -19.63 -3.64 22.02
N TRP A 385 -19.66 -3.40 23.34
CA TRP A 385 -18.82 -4.09 24.33
C TRP A 385 -18.82 -5.62 24.18
N GLU A 386 -19.98 -6.26 24.32
CA GLU A 386 -20.13 -7.73 24.26
C GLU A 386 -19.69 -8.35 22.92
N GLY A 387 -19.67 -7.55 21.86
CA GLY A 387 -19.27 -7.98 20.51
C GLY A 387 -17.86 -7.56 20.11
N THR A 388 -17.08 -6.99 21.02
CA THR A 388 -15.71 -6.54 20.77
C THR A 388 -14.76 -7.53 21.42
N PRO A 389 -13.78 -8.10 20.69
CA PRO A 389 -12.80 -8.99 21.30
C PRO A 389 -11.84 -8.17 22.17
N LEU A 390 -11.91 -8.39 23.48
CA LEU A 390 -11.10 -7.67 24.47
C LEU A 390 -9.91 -8.52 24.93
N THR A 391 -8.80 -7.84 25.20
CA THR A 391 -7.67 -8.43 25.93
C THR A 391 -7.89 -8.27 27.44
N ASN A 392 -6.96 -8.80 28.24
CA ASN A 392 -6.94 -8.57 29.70
C ASN A 392 -6.14 -7.31 30.11
N VAL A 393 -5.69 -6.50 29.14
CA VAL A 393 -4.94 -5.27 29.41
C VAL A 393 -5.93 -4.15 29.68
N ILE A 394 -5.85 -3.57 30.87
CA ILE A 394 -6.69 -2.44 31.28
C ILE A 394 -6.39 -1.24 30.37
N ALA A 395 -7.45 -0.60 29.88
CA ALA A 395 -7.41 0.62 29.08
C ALA A 395 -7.12 1.85 29.94
N TRP A 396 -7.15 3.04 29.34
CA TRP A 396 -7.07 4.31 30.05
C TRP A 396 -8.21 4.45 31.08
N ASP A 397 -7.85 4.58 32.36
CA ASP A 397 -8.80 4.81 33.46
C ASP A 397 -9.07 6.32 33.61
N GLN A 398 -10.27 6.76 33.22
CA GLN A 398 -10.64 8.17 33.28
C GLN A 398 -12.08 8.40 33.77
N ILE A 399 -13.09 8.27 32.88
CA ILE A 399 -14.49 8.50 33.27
C ILE A 399 -15.09 7.20 33.78
N ASP A 400 -14.97 6.17 32.97
CA ASP A 400 -15.37 4.82 33.30
C ASP A 400 -14.16 3.98 33.66
N ARG A 401 -14.34 3.24 34.75
CA ARG A 401 -13.39 2.23 35.21
C ARG A 401 -13.65 0.93 34.46
N GLU A 402 -12.63 0.08 34.39
CA GLU A 402 -12.73 -1.27 33.82
C GLU A 402 -12.88 -1.32 32.29
N GLY A 403 -12.39 -0.31 31.56
CA GLY A 403 -12.14 -0.45 30.12
C GLY A 403 -10.99 -1.42 29.84
N PHE A 404 -11.02 -2.09 28.68
CA PHE A 404 -9.96 -3.00 28.23
C PHE A 404 -9.51 -2.70 26.81
N ARG A 405 -8.25 -3.03 26.51
CA ARG A 405 -7.70 -2.94 25.15
C ARG A 405 -8.37 -3.95 24.23
N ILE A 406 -8.65 -3.54 23.00
CA ILE A 406 -9.23 -4.37 21.94
C ILE A 406 -8.16 -5.25 21.30
N ASN A 407 -8.47 -6.52 21.07
CA ASN A 407 -7.67 -7.40 20.22
C ASN A 407 -7.99 -7.11 18.74
N GLN A 408 -7.35 -6.10 18.16
CA GLN A 408 -7.58 -5.66 16.78
C GLN A 408 -7.46 -6.77 15.75
N LEU A 409 -6.47 -7.67 15.91
CA LEU A 409 -6.25 -8.76 14.96
C LEU A 409 -7.42 -9.74 14.97
N GLU A 410 -7.89 -10.12 16.15
CA GLU A 410 -9.10 -10.95 16.27
C GLU A 410 -10.35 -10.20 15.77
N TYR A 411 -10.41 -8.89 15.99
CA TYR A 411 -11.52 -8.07 15.53
C TYR A 411 -11.64 -8.06 14.01
N TRP A 412 -10.50 -7.99 13.32
CA TRP A 412 -10.41 -8.15 11.87
C TRP A 412 -10.56 -9.60 11.40
N ASN A 413 -9.99 -10.58 12.11
CA ASN A 413 -10.08 -11.99 11.70
C ASN A 413 -11.52 -12.50 11.68
N ASN A 414 -12.37 -11.96 12.55
CA ASN A 414 -13.79 -12.28 12.63
C ASN A 414 -14.67 -11.33 11.78
N ASP A 415 -14.06 -10.41 11.04
CA ASP A 415 -14.71 -9.37 10.22
C ASP A 415 -15.74 -8.55 11.01
N LEU A 416 -15.52 -8.38 12.32
CA LEU A 416 -16.44 -7.63 13.17
C LEU A 416 -16.20 -6.12 13.00
N LEU A 417 -14.94 -5.69 12.92
CA LEU A 417 -14.58 -4.28 12.67
C LEU A 417 -14.98 -3.81 11.28
N GLY A 418 -14.87 -4.66 10.26
CA GLY A 418 -15.35 -4.37 8.91
C GLY A 418 -16.84 -4.04 8.91
N LYS A 419 -17.66 -4.88 9.58
CA LYS A 419 -19.11 -4.64 9.76
C LYS A 419 -19.41 -3.39 10.56
N ARG A 420 -18.53 -2.99 11.48
CA ARG A 420 -18.67 -1.72 12.20
C ARG A 420 -18.48 -0.53 11.26
N TYR A 421 -17.46 -0.56 10.40
CA TYR A 421 -17.26 0.48 9.40
C TYR A 421 -18.46 0.54 8.44
N ASP A 422 -18.98 -0.62 8.01
CA ASP A 422 -20.18 -0.67 7.17
C ASP A 422 -21.41 -0.05 7.86
N LEU A 423 -21.60 -0.34 9.15
CA LEU A 423 -22.67 0.29 9.95
C LEU A 423 -22.51 1.81 10.05
N ASN A 424 -21.28 2.29 10.25
CA ASN A 424 -20.99 3.73 10.27
C ASN A 424 -21.38 4.40 8.94
N ALA A 425 -21.06 3.77 7.80
CA ALA A 425 -21.42 4.27 6.48
C ALA A 425 -22.93 4.27 6.25
N ILE A 426 -23.63 3.24 6.70
CA ILE A 426 -25.09 3.14 6.57
C ILE A 426 -25.78 4.23 7.40
N GLU A 427 -25.35 4.42 8.65
CA GLU A 427 -26.00 5.38 9.54
C GLU A 427 -25.64 6.82 9.22
N TRP A 428 -24.41 7.07 8.76
CA TRP A 428 -23.83 8.39 8.51
C TRP A 428 -23.26 8.49 7.08
N PRO A 429 -24.13 8.49 6.06
CA PRO A 429 -23.71 8.41 4.65
C PRO A 429 -22.93 9.63 4.16
N ASP A 430 -23.08 10.78 4.82
CA ASP A 430 -22.39 12.03 4.46
C ASP A 430 -21.02 12.17 5.16
N ASN A 431 -20.58 11.14 5.90
CA ASN A 431 -19.26 11.10 6.51
C ASN A 431 -18.16 11.06 5.42
N GLN A 432 -17.18 11.97 5.50
CA GLN A 432 -16.13 12.13 4.47
C GLN A 432 -14.82 11.46 4.83
N PHE A 433 -14.61 11.16 6.11
CA PHE A 433 -13.38 10.57 6.61
C PHE A 433 -13.59 9.86 7.94
N LEU A 434 -12.70 8.92 8.24
CA LEU A 434 -12.60 8.31 9.55
C LEU A 434 -11.28 8.74 10.19
N TYR A 435 -11.36 9.31 11.38
CA TYR A 435 -10.20 9.54 12.23
C TYR A 435 -10.10 8.39 13.23
N ILE A 436 -9.02 7.61 13.14
CA ILE A 436 -8.75 6.46 14.00
C ILE A 436 -7.75 6.88 15.08
N ASP A 437 -8.25 7.04 16.30
CA ASP A 437 -7.48 7.49 17.48
C ASP A 437 -6.71 6.34 18.12
N VAL A 438 -5.55 6.68 18.71
CA VAL A 438 -4.71 5.78 19.49
C VAL A 438 -4.57 4.41 18.81
N ASP A 439 -4.25 4.41 17.52
CA ASP A 439 -4.25 3.19 16.74
C ASP A 439 -3.03 2.31 17.07
N ILE A 440 -3.14 1.61 18.20
CA ILE A 440 -2.11 0.75 18.74
C ILE A 440 -2.27 -0.62 18.07
N ALA A 441 -1.73 -0.72 16.86
CA ALA A 441 -1.38 -2.01 16.25
C ALA A 441 -0.17 -2.66 16.92
N CYS A 442 -0.04 -2.56 18.26
CA CYS A 442 1.21 -2.87 18.96
C CYS A 442 1.36 -4.34 19.40
N ASN A 443 0.41 -5.22 19.05
CA ASN A 443 0.50 -6.64 19.40
C ASN A 443 0.31 -7.53 18.16
N GLY A 444 1.35 -7.68 17.35
CA GLY A 444 1.31 -8.57 16.19
C GLY A 444 2.63 -8.69 15.46
N THR A 445 2.74 -9.69 14.58
CA THR A 445 3.84 -9.76 13.60
C THR A 445 3.63 -8.70 12.52
N GLU A 446 4.67 -8.37 11.75
CA GLU A 446 4.54 -7.44 10.61
C GLU A 446 3.42 -7.88 9.64
N ASN A 447 3.28 -9.18 9.39
CA ASN A 447 2.23 -9.71 8.53
C ASN A 447 0.82 -9.49 9.10
N ALA A 448 0.67 -9.52 10.42
CA ALA A 448 -0.61 -9.18 11.05
C ALA A 448 -0.93 -7.69 10.85
N GLN A 449 0.08 -6.82 10.97
CA GLN A 449 -0.09 -5.38 10.77
C GLN A 449 -0.43 -5.04 9.32
N LYS A 450 0.34 -5.52 8.34
CA LYS A 450 0.05 -5.37 6.90
C LYS A 450 -1.37 -5.82 6.55
N PHE A 451 -1.81 -6.95 7.12
CA PHE A 451 -3.18 -7.45 6.95
C PHE A 451 -4.24 -6.51 7.53
N MET A 452 -4.05 -6.00 8.75
CA MET A 452 -4.98 -5.04 9.36
C MET A 452 -5.03 -3.71 8.59
N VAL A 453 -3.88 -3.22 8.10
CA VAL A 453 -3.79 -2.05 7.21
C VAL A 453 -4.57 -2.31 5.93
N PHE A 454 -4.41 -3.49 5.32
CA PHE A 454 -5.16 -3.87 4.13
C PHE A 454 -6.66 -3.84 4.34
N LYS A 455 -7.17 -4.47 5.39
CA LYS A 455 -8.61 -4.47 5.69
C LYS A 455 -9.12 -3.04 5.93
N THR A 456 -8.36 -2.25 6.70
CA THR A 456 -8.69 -0.86 7.02
C THR A 456 -8.75 0.00 5.76
N ILE A 457 -7.65 0.07 4.99
CA ILE A 457 -7.58 0.88 3.75
C ILE A 457 -8.59 0.40 2.72
N SER A 458 -8.84 -0.91 2.60
CA SER A 458 -9.87 -1.44 1.70
C SER A 458 -11.26 -0.93 2.06
N LYS A 459 -11.62 -0.93 3.35
CA LYS A 459 -12.90 -0.39 3.81
C LYS A 459 -12.99 1.13 3.63
N LEU A 460 -11.91 1.86 3.88
CA LEU A 460 -11.88 3.31 3.62
C LEU A 460 -12.04 3.62 2.13
N LYS A 461 -11.41 2.85 1.24
CA LYS A 461 -11.61 2.95 -0.23
C LYS A 461 -13.05 2.59 -0.62
N GLU A 462 -13.61 1.51 -0.08
CA GLU A 462 -15.00 1.07 -0.32
C GLU A 462 -16.01 2.18 0.02
N HIS A 463 -15.83 2.85 1.16
CA HIS A 463 -16.73 3.90 1.64
C HIS A 463 -16.35 5.32 1.17
N ASN A 464 -15.31 5.45 0.32
CA ASN A 464 -14.77 6.73 -0.13
C ASN A 464 -14.39 7.68 1.02
N TRP A 465 -13.88 7.13 2.12
CA TRP A 465 -13.44 7.88 3.30
C TRP A 465 -11.97 8.21 3.25
N THR A 466 -11.63 9.46 3.58
CA THR A 466 -10.23 9.84 3.83
C THR A 466 -9.73 9.19 5.12
N PHE A 467 -8.46 8.78 5.14
CA PHE A 467 -7.82 8.24 6.34
C PHE A 467 -7.14 9.36 7.14
N PHE A 468 -7.52 9.51 8.41
CA PHE A 468 -6.77 10.28 9.40
C PHE A 468 -6.49 9.44 10.65
N THR A 469 -5.39 9.74 11.35
CA THR A 469 -5.00 9.05 12.59
C THR A 469 -4.22 10.01 13.50
N GLU A 470 -4.03 9.60 14.75
CA GLU A 470 -3.36 10.39 15.79
C GLU A 470 -1.86 10.54 15.56
N PHE A 471 -1.17 9.46 15.19
CA PHE A 471 0.29 9.42 15.17
C PHE A 471 0.87 9.56 13.76
N GLU A 472 1.83 10.47 13.61
CA GLU A 472 2.58 10.67 12.37
C GLU A 472 3.75 9.69 12.19
N THR A 473 4.34 9.17 13.28
CA THR A 473 5.59 8.39 13.24
C THR A 473 5.63 7.21 14.21
N PRO A 474 6.39 6.15 13.89
CA PRO A 474 6.76 5.09 14.83
C PRO A 474 7.81 5.45 15.90
N THR A 475 8.26 6.71 15.96
CA THR A 475 9.51 7.07 16.68
C THR A 475 9.42 8.24 17.63
N ALA A 476 8.28 8.94 17.73
CA ALA A 476 7.98 9.61 18.97
C ALA A 476 7.58 8.53 19.98
N VAL A 477 8.59 7.89 20.57
CA VAL A 477 8.52 7.48 21.97
C VAL A 477 8.26 8.79 22.72
N ILE A 478 7.02 9.26 22.72
CA ILE A 478 6.52 9.90 23.90
C ILE A 478 6.57 8.72 24.87
N GLU A 479 7.52 8.75 25.79
CA GLU A 479 7.29 8.14 27.10
C GLU A 479 6.03 8.83 27.63
N ILE A 480 4.86 8.42 27.14
CA ILE A 480 3.66 8.61 27.91
C ILE A 480 3.95 7.75 29.14
N PRO A 481 3.96 8.31 30.36
CA PRO A 481 4.45 7.64 31.55
C PRO A 481 3.44 6.56 31.95
N PHE A 482 3.39 5.48 31.19
CA PHE A 482 2.67 4.26 31.48
C PHE A 482 3.70 3.24 31.96
N PRO A 483 3.89 3.09 33.28
CA PRO A 483 4.84 2.13 33.82
C PRO A 483 4.42 0.71 33.43
N GLY A 484 5.30 -0.02 32.75
CA GLY A 484 5.24 -1.50 32.68
C GLY A 484 5.13 -2.15 31.30
N VAL A 485 5.02 -1.40 30.19
CA VAL A 485 4.99 -1.99 28.84
C VAL A 485 6.12 -1.40 27.98
N PRO A 486 7.14 -2.18 27.60
CA PRO A 486 8.13 -1.68 26.64
C PRO A 486 7.43 -1.46 25.29
N TYR A 487 7.35 -0.20 24.86
CA TYR A 487 7.01 0.17 23.49
C TYR A 487 8.04 -0.49 22.56
N ARG A 488 7.65 -1.55 21.86
CA ARG A 488 8.47 -2.22 20.85
C ARG A 488 7.86 -1.91 19.49
N GLY A 489 8.66 -1.32 18.60
CA GLY A 489 8.31 -1.06 17.19
C GLY A 489 7.69 -2.30 16.54
N ILE A 490 6.71 -2.18 15.65
CA ILE A 490 6.64 -1.35 14.44
C ILE A 490 5.26 -0.67 14.39
N GLN A 491 5.20 0.65 14.26
CA GLN A 491 3.95 1.43 14.16
C GLN A 491 3.82 2.02 12.77
N ASP A 492 3.26 1.24 11.86
CA ASP A 492 3.11 1.65 10.49
C ASP A 492 1.74 1.24 9.95
N ILE A 493 0.68 1.75 10.58
CA ILE A 493 -0.62 1.71 9.91
C ILE A 493 -0.59 2.75 8.80
N GLY A 494 -0.23 2.26 7.62
CA GLY A 494 -0.41 2.99 6.38
C GLY A 494 0.33 4.32 6.33
N SER A 495 1.58 4.43 6.79
CA SER A 495 2.40 5.64 6.59
C SER A 495 2.39 6.12 5.13
N LYS A 496 2.34 5.17 4.20
CA LYS A 496 2.11 5.37 2.76
C LYS A 496 0.76 6.05 2.42
N TYR A 497 -0.26 5.84 3.23
CA TYR A 497 -1.64 6.32 3.06
C TYR A 497 -2.04 7.48 3.99
N ILE A 498 -1.18 7.87 4.94
CA ILE A 498 -1.44 9.02 5.81
C ILE A 498 -1.32 10.30 4.97
N THR A 499 -2.42 11.06 4.95
CA THR A 499 -2.56 12.26 4.11
C THR A 499 -1.82 13.47 4.68
N TRP A 500 -1.31 14.27 3.76
CA TRP A 500 -0.26 15.28 3.95
C TRP A 500 -0.66 16.48 4.82
N SER A 501 -1.96 16.77 4.99
CA SER A 501 -2.35 18.14 5.37
C SER A 501 -2.36 18.48 6.85
N HIS A 502 -2.29 17.51 7.76
CA HIS A 502 -2.49 17.82 9.19
C HIS A 502 -1.41 17.30 10.12
N SER A 503 -0.27 16.88 9.55
CA SER A 503 0.95 16.77 10.32
C SER A 503 1.49 18.17 10.65
N PHE A 504 0.95 18.80 11.69
CA PHE A 504 1.49 20.04 12.25
C PHE A 504 2.86 19.82 12.92
N SER A 505 3.33 18.56 13.01
CA SER A 505 4.66 18.26 13.49
C SER A 505 5.69 18.31 12.34
N TYR A 506 6.54 19.34 12.39
CA TYR A 506 7.71 19.44 11.51
C TYR A 506 8.83 18.45 11.90
N ALA A 507 8.68 17.68 12.99
CA ALA A 507 9.70 16.79 13.52
C ALA A 507 9.72 15.43 12.80
N GLY A 508 10.90 15.01 12.28
CA GLY A 508 11.09 13.70 11.66
C GLY A 508 10.83 13.62 10.14
N ASN A 509 10.70 14.76 9.45
CA ASN A 509 10.22 14.78 8.07
C ASN A 509 11.20 14.32 6.99
N SER A 510 10.69 13.48 6.08
CA SER A 510 11.25 13.15 4.78
C SER A 510 11.02 14.29 3.78
N ASN A 511 12.11 14.85 3.24
CA ASN A 511 12.09 15.76 2.09
C ASN A 511 11.51 15.08 0.85
N ILE A 512 11.78 13.79 0.67
CA ILE A 512 11.21 13.00 -0.45
C ILE A 512 9.68 12.97 -0.34
N ARG A 513 9.13 12.60 0.82
CA ARG A 513 7.68 12.63 1.08
C ARG A 513 7.08 14.01 0.89
N ARG A 514 7.77 15.06 1.32
CA ARG A 514 7.27 16.43 1.17
C ARG A 514 7.23 16.88 -0.28
N PHE A 515 8.17 16.39 -1.09
CA PHE A 515 8.25 16.78 -2.48
C PHE A 515 7.19 16.08 -3.33
N ILE A 516 6.94 14.78 -3.09
CA ILE A 516 5.89 13.98 -3.74
C ILE A 516 4.52 14.57 -3.43
#